data_AF-A0A7Z0LMS8-F1
#
_entry.id   AF-A0A7Z0LMS8-F1
#
_cell.length_a   1.000
_cell.length_b   1.000
_cell.length_c   1.000
_cell.angle_alpha   90.00
_cell.angle_beta   90.00
_cell.angle_gamma   90.00
#
_symmetry.space_group_name_H-M   'P 1'
#
loop_
_entity.id
_entity.type
_entity.pdbx_description
1 polymer ?
#
loop_
_entity_poly.entity_id
_entity_poly.type
_entity_poly.pdbx_seq_one_letter_code
_entity_poly.pdbx_strand_id
1 'polypeptide(L)'
;MASHPHHQDDNPIKTPEQQHPWERRTERWLWNSRFLVMLAVVPSLLGSLTLFIVGTVDIFKVAAGTLSYYFVGSDTNIHDTLVPDIIVAVDIYLIAIVLLIFGLGVYRLFISRIDIAEINNRKHPFNVASLDHLKDKIARVVILAVIIEFFRAVVDIRFATPLDAIYLALSVLALAAALYFMSLGHKDE
;
A
#
# COMPACT_ATOMS: atom_id res chain seq x y z
N MET A 1 22.36 41.94 45.47
CA MET A 1 23.06 40.86 44.75
C MET A 1 22.68 39.56 45.46
N ALA A 2 21.53 38.97 45.11
CA ALA A 2 21.01 37.76 45.73
C ALA A 2 20.90 36.69 44.63
N SER A 3 21.75 35.67 44.75
CA SER A 3 21.87 34.54 43.84
C SER A 3 20.63 33.64 43.90
N HIS A 4 19.91 33.53 42.79
CA HIS A 4 18.92 32.48 42.56
C HIS A 4 19.59 31.11 42.48
N PRO A 5 19.07 30.06 43.15
CA PRO A 5 19.59 28.72 42.98
C PRO A 5 19.03 28.09 41.70
N HIS A 6 19.92 27.46 40.94
CA HIS A 6 19.59 26.63 39.80
C HIS A 6 18.78 25.42 40.27
N HIS A 7 17.53 25.30 39.82
CA HIS A 7 16.78 24.05 39.88
C HIS A 7 17.30 23.11 38.79
N GLN A 8 18.23 22.25 39.19
CA GLN A 8 18.71 21.13 38.41
C GLN A 8 17.73 19.96 38.64
N ASP A 9 16.79 19.77 37.73
CA ASP A 9 15.95 18.55 37.67
C ASP A 9 16.80 17.37 37.17
N ASP A 10 17.64 16.86 38.06
CA ASP A 10 18.34 15.58 37.88
C ASP A 10 17.36 14.45 38.19
N ASN A 11 16.51 14.08 37.23
CA ASN A 11 15.77 12.82 37.31
C ASN A 11 16.66 11.69 36.77
N PRO A 12 17.20 10.79 37.62
CA PRO A 12 18.13 9.77 37.18
C PRO A 12 17.39 8.72 36.33
N ILE A 13 18.01 8.32 35.22
CA ILE A 13 17.52 7.22 34.38
C ILE A 13 17.49 5.95 35.23
N LYS A 14 16.27 5.44 35.51
CA LYS A 14 16.03 4.27 36.36
C LYS A 14 16.68 3.01 35.77
N THR A 15 17.40 2.28 36.60
CA THR A 15 18.08 1.01 36.26
C THR A 15 17.11 -0.18 36.17
N PRO A 16 17.48 -1.28 35.48
CA PRO A 16 16.59 -2.39 35.12
C PRO A 16 15.90 -3.10 36.30
N GLU A 17 16.45 -3.02 37.51
CA GLU A 17 15.89 -3.63 38.73
C GLU A 17 14.64 -2.92 39.27
N GLN A 18 14.37 -1.67 38.89
CA GLN A 18 13.21 -0.91 39.40
C GLN A 18 12.01 -0.84 38.44
N GLN A 19 12.02 -1.59 37.34
CA GLN A 19 10.94 -1.60 36.34
C GLN A 19 9.82 -2.58 36.72
N HIS A 20 8.58 -2.12 36.63
CA HIS A 20 7.39 -2.89 37.05
C HIS A 20 7.22 -4.13 36.13
N PRO A 21 6.77 -5.30 36.62
CA PRO A 21 6.65 -6.52 35.80
C PRO A 21 5.71 -6.36 34.58
N TRP A 22 4.81 -5.37 34.63
CA TRP A 22 3.96 -4.98 33.51
C TRP A 22 4.71 -4.23 32.40
N GLU A 23 5.70 -3.39 32.74
CA GLU A 23 6.55 -2.70 31.76
C GLU A 23 7.40 -3.70 30.99
N ARG A 24 7.96 -4.71 31.67
CA ARG A 24 8.73 -5.78 31.00
C ARG A 24 7.88 -6.61 30.03
N ARG A 25 6.59 -6.81 30.33
CA ARG A 25 5.66 -7.52 29.43
C ARG A 25 5.27 -6.68 28.23
N THR A 26 4.96 -5.39 28.43
CA THR A 26 4.62 -4.48 27.33
C THR A 26 5.83 -4.22 26.42
N GLU A 27 7.02 -4.10 26.98
CA GLU A 27 8.27 -3.95 26.23
C GLU A 27 8.59 -5.22 25.41
N ARG A 28 8.37 -6.41 25.98
CA ARG A 28 8.55 -7.67 25.26
C ARG A 28 7.50 -7.89 24.17
N TRP A 29 6.27 -7.41 24.37
CA TRP A 29 5.21 -7.41 23.35
C TRP A 29 5.48 -6.40 22.23
N LEU A 30 5.99 -5.20 22.57
CA LEU A 30 6.48 -4.21 21.61
C LEU A 30 7.66 -4.75 20.79
N TRP A 31 8.58 -5.52 21.38
CA TRP A 31 9.63 -6.23 20.64
C TRP A 31 9.07 -7.31 19.70
N ASN A 32 7.98 -7.97 20.07
CA ASN A 32 7.27 -8.95 19.23
C ASN A 32 6.49 -8.31 18.06
N SER A 33 6.27 -6.99 18.08
CA SER A 33 5.60 -6.27 16.97
C SER A 33 6.31 -6.44 15.63
N ARG A 34 7.64 -6.59 15.63
CA ARG A 34 8.43 -6.87 14.41
C ARG A 34 8.04 -8.19 13.76
N PHE A 35 7.68 -9.20 14.57
CA PHE A 35 7.27 -10.51 14.07
C PHE A 35 5.89 -10.45 13.39
N LEU A 36 4.97 -9.65 13.94
CA LEU A 36 3.67 -9.38 13.31
C LEU A 36 3.82 -8.69 11.95
N VAL A 37 4.79 -7.78 11.83
CA VAL A 37 5.05 -7.11 10.56
C VAL A 37 5.65 -8.07 9.53
N MET A 38 6.58 -8.93 9.93
CA MET A 38 7.13 -9.97 9.04
C MET A 38 6.04 -10.91 8.51
N LEU A 39 5.01 -11.20 9.31
CA LEU A 39 3.84 -11.97 8.90
C LEU A 39 3.02 -11.29 7.78
N ALA A 40 3.05 -9.95 7.65
CA ALA A 40 2.40 -9.24 6.55
C ALA A 40 3.33 -9.08 5.33
N VAL A 41 4.63 -8.92 5.55
CA VAL A 41 5.63 -8.71 4.49
C VAL A 41 5.88 -9.98 3.68
N VAL A 42 6.04 -11.13 4.33
CA VAL A 42 6.38 -12.38 3.62
C VAL A 42 5.29 -12.81 2.62
N PRO A 43 3.99 -12.86 3.00
CA PRO A 43 2.93 -13.22 2.06
C PRO A 43 2.74 -12.18 0.95
N SER A 44 2.92 -10.89 1.22
CA SER A 44 2.80 -9.85 0.18
C SER A 44 3.91 -9.93 -0.86
N LEU A 45 5.16 -10.20 -0.45
CA LEU A 45 6.26 -10.46 -1.38
C LEU A 45 6.02 -11.73 -2.21
N LEU A 46 5.65 -12.85 -1.57
CA LEU A 46 5.36 -14.10 -2.28
C LEU A 46 4.16 -13.97 -3.23
N GLY A 47 3.10 -13.29 -2.80
CA GLY A 47 1.93 -13.01 -3.62
C GLY A 47 2.28 -12.15 -4.83
N SER A 48 3.06 -11.08 -4.63
CA SER A 48 3.53 -10.24 -5.74
C SER A 48 4.35 -11.04 -6.76
N LEU A 49 5.27 -11.89 -6.30
CA LEU A 49 6.09 -12.72 -7.16
C LEU A 49 5.23 -13.70 -7.97
N THR A 50 4.26 -14.33 -7.32
CA THR A 50 3.34 -15.27 -7.97
C THR A 50 2.52 -14.57 -9.05
N LEU A 51 1.95 -13.40 -8.76
CA LEU A 51 1.18 -12.62 -9.73
C LEU A 51 2.05 -12.07 -10.86
N PHE A 52 3.31 -11.71 -10.60
CA PHE A 52 4.27 -11.36 -11.65
C PHE A 52 4.48 -12.50 -12.64
N ILE A 53 4.63 -13.73 -12.14
CA ILE A 53 4.78 -14.92 -12.99
C ILE A 53 3.50 -15.15 -13.81
N VAL A 54 2.34 -15.13 -13.16
CA VAL A 54 1.04 -15.32 -13.83
C VAL A 54 0.81 -14.26 -14.92
N GLY A 55 0.98 -12.98 -14.58
CA GLY A 55 0.84 -11.88 -15.53
C GLY A 55 1.83 -11.98 -16.68
N THR A 56 3.09 -12.35 -16.42
CA THR A 56 4.09 -12.56 -17.48
C THR A 56 3.60 -13.63 -18.46
N VAL A 57 3.17 -14.79 -17.94
CA VAL A 57 2.68 -15.89 -18.76
C VAL A 57 1.47 -15.49 -19.59
N ASP A 58 0.53 -14.73 -19.01
CA ASP A 58 -0.68 -14.31 -19.72
C ASP A 58 -0.39 -13.30 -20.84
N ILE A 59 0.50 -12.32 -20.61
CA ILE A 59 0.99 -11.43 -21.67
C ILE A 59 1.65 -12.23 -22.80
N PHE A 60 2.48 -13.22 -22.47
CA PHE A 60 3.13 -14.06 -23.47
C PHE A 60 2.12 -14.88 -24.29
N LYS A 61 1.06 -15.42 -23.67
CA LYS A 61 0.00 -16.14 -24.38
C LYS A 61 -0.71 -15.23 -25.38
N VAL A 62 -1.09 -14.02 -24.96
CA VAL A 62 -1.77 -13.05 -25.83
C VAL A 62 -0.85 -12.60 -26.97
N ALA A 63 0.43 -12.36 -26.69
CA ALA A 63 1.42 -12.02 -27.71
C ALA A 63 1.62 -13.16 -28.72
N ALA A 64 1.75 -14.40 -28.25
CA ALA A 64 1.89 -15.58 -29.11
C ALA A 64 0.63 -15.82 -29.97
N GLY A 65 -0.56 -15.63 -29.40
CA GLY A 65 -1.83 -15.72 -30.14
C GLY A 65 -1.95 -14.66 -31.23
N THR A 66 -1.56 -13.41 -30.93
CA THR A 66 -1.52 -12.30 -31.90
C THR A 66 -0.54 -12.59 -33.04
N LEU A 67 0.65 -13.11 -32.70
CA LEU A 67 1.67 -13.46 -33.68
C LEU A 67 1.19 -14.59 -34.60
N SER A 68 0.65 -15.68 -34.03
CA SER A 68 0.10 -16.79 -34.82
C SER A 68 -1.02 -16.34 -35.76
N TYR A 69 -1.86 -15.40 -35.33
CA TYR A 69 -2.92 -14.86 -36.18
C TYR A 69 -2.39 -14.05 -37.37
N TYR A 70 -1.41 -13.17 -37.12
CA TYR A 70 -0.80 -12.37 -38.19
C TYR A 70 -0.06 -13.25 -39.23
N PHE A 71 0.48 -14.39 -38.80
CA PHE A 71 1.17 -15.35 -39.68
C PHE A 71 0.23 -16.31 -40.42
N VAL A 72 -0.93 -16.68 -39.86
CA VAL A 72 -1.83 -17.71 -40.43
C VAL A 72 -3.02 -17.13 -41.21
N GLY A 73 -3.37 -15.85 -41.02
CA GLY A 73 -4.29 -15.10 -41.87
C GLY A 73 -5.72 -15.64 -41.88
N SER A 74 -6.58 -15.10 -41.03
CA SER A 74 -8.04 -15.30 -41.12
C SER A 74 -8.78 -14.00 -40.80
N ASP A 75 -9.68 -13.59 -41.69
CA ASP A 75 -10.21 -12.23 -41.83
C ASP A 75 -11.42 -11.93 -40.92
N THR A 76 -11.26 -12.03 -39.59
CA THR A 76 -12.34 -11.66 -38.66
C THR A 76 -11.83 -10.93 -37.42
N ASN A 77 -12.38 -9.72 -37.20
CA ASN A 77 -12.15 -8.77 -36.09
C ASN A 77 -11.64 -9.37 -34.77
N ILE A 78 -10.32 -9.50 -34.65
CA ILE A 78 -9.65 -9.97 -33.44
C ILE A 78 -9.56 -8.88 -32.35
N HIS A 79 -9.83 -7.62 -32.69
CA HIS A 79 -9.81 -6.51 -31.74
C HIS A 79 -10.81 -6.68 -30.59
N ASP A 80 -11.96 -7.33 -30.82
CA ASP A 80 -13.00 -7.53 -29.79
C ASP A 80 -12.58 -8.53 -28.69
N THR A 81 -11.56 -9.36 -28.92
CA THR A 81 -11.04 -10.33 -27.95
C THR A 81 -9.65 -9.97 -27.42
N LEU A 82 -8.78 -9.37 -28.24
CA LEU A 82 -7.43 -8.97 -27.78
C LEU A 82 -7.44 -7.87 -26.72
N VAL A 83 -8.28 -6.84 -26.89
CA VAL A 83 -8.26 -5.69 -25.99
C VAL A 83 -8.66 -6.11 -24.56
N PRO A 84 -9.77 -6.86 -24.35
CA PRO A 84 -10.10 -7.40 -23.03
C PRO A 84 -8.99 -8.26 -22.41
N ASP A 85 -8.39 -9.18 -23.16
CA ASP A 85 -7.36 -10.09 -22.65
C ASP A 85 -6.10 -9.34 -22.20
N ILE A 86 -5.70 -8.30 -22.94
CA ILE A 86 -4.58 -7.43 -22.54
C ILE A 86 -4.91 -6.67 -21.26
N ILE A 87 -6.12 -6.12 -21.13
CA ILE A 87 -6.46 -5.34 -19.93
C ILE A 87 -6.47 -6.23 -18.69
N VAL A 88 -7.00 -7.45 -18.79
CA VAL A 88 -6.96 -8.44 -17.69
C VAL A 88 -5.51 -8.80 -17.32
N ALA A 89 -4.64 -9.03 -18.30
CA ALA A 89 -3.23 -9.34 -18.04
C ALA A 89 -2.48 -8.17 -17.39
N VAL A 90 -2.77 -6.93 -17.81
CA VAL A 90 -2.19 -5.71 -17.23
C VAL A 90 -2.68 -5.49 -15.80
N ASP A 91 -3.95 -5.74 -15.51
CA ASP A 91 -4.51 -5.62 -14.16
C ASP A 91 -3.81 -6.54 -13.16
N ILE A 92 -3.59 -7.81 -13.53
CA ILE A 92 -2.83 -8.77 -12.70
C ILE A 92 -1.43 -8.22 -12.36
N TYR A 93 -0.78 -7.55 -13.31
CA TYR A 93 0.50 -6.88 -13.09
C TYR A 93 0.40 -5.68 -12.14
N LEU A 94 -0.66 -4.87 -12.25
CA LEU A 94 -0.87 -3.73 -11.36
C LEU A 94 -1.04 -4.20 -9.91
N ILE A 95 -1.82 -5.26 -9.68
CA ILE A 95 -1.98 -5.86 -8.36
C ILE A 95 -0.65 -6.43 -7.85
N ALA A 96 0.13 -7.09 -8.70
CA ALA A 96 1.47 -7.59 -8.35
C ALA A 96 2.38 -6.45 -7.87
N ILE A 97 2.40 -5.32 -8.59
CA ILE A 97 3.19 -4.14 -8.25
C ILE A 97 2.71 -3.52 -6.93
N VAL A 98 1.40 -3.41 -6.72
CA VAL A 98 0.83 -2.89 -5.47
C VAL A 98 1.23 -3.77 -4.28
N LEU A 99 1.11 -5.10 -4.39
CA LEU A 99 1.54 -6.03 -3.34
C LEU A 99 3.04 -5.93 -3.07
N LEU A 100 3.86 -5.74 -4.12
CA LEU A 100 5.31 -5.56 -3.99
C LEU A 100 5.65 -4.26 -3.26
N ILE A 101 5.05 -3.13 -3.67
CA ILE A 101 5.24 -1.82 -3.02
C ILE A 101 4.73 -1.86 -1.58
N PHE A 102 3.61 -2.51 -1.33
CA PHE A 102 3.05 -2.68 0.01
C PHE A 102 3.99 -3.48 0.91
N GLY A 103 4.40 -4.67 0.48
CA GLY A 103 5.31 -5.53 1.25
C GLY A 103 6.66 -4.84 1.53
N LEU A 104 7.26 -4.20 0.52
CA LEU A 104 8.50 -3.44 0.68
C LEU A 104 8.31 -2.17 1.53
N GLY A 105 7.17 -1.50 1.41
CA GLY A 105 6.83 -0.29 2.16
C GLY A 105 6.67 -0.58 3.64
N VAL A 106 5.94 -1.64 3.99
CA VAL A 106 5.79 -2.12 5.37
C VAL A 106 7.13 -2.61 5.93
N TYR A 107 7.94 -3.34 5.15
CA TYR A 107 9.27 -3.75 5.57
C TYR A 107 10.18 -2.55 5.89
N ARG A 108 10.21 -1.56 5.01
CA ARG A 108 10.99 -0.32 5.22
C ARG A 108 10.48 0.47 6.42
N LEU A 109 9.16 0.57 6.60
CA LEU A 109 8.59 1.37 7.68
C LEU A 109 8.86 0.80 9.08
N PHE A 110 8.83 -0.53 9.24
CA PHE A 110 8.86 -1.17 10.57
C PHE A 110 10.16 -1.93 10.88
N ILE A 111 10.85 -2.48 9.88
CA ILE A 111 12.10 -3.22 10.08
C ILE A 111 13.30 -2.31 9.84
N SER A 112 13.33 -1.62 8.70
CA SER A 112 14.47 -0.82 8.26
C SER A 112 14.23 0.67 8.47
N ARG A 113 14.44 1.18 9.69
CA ARG A 113 14.75 2.61 9.84
C ARG A 113 15.93 2.91 8.90
N ILE A 114 15.82 3.95 8.09
CA ILE A 114 16.93 4.47 7.30
C ILE A 114 17.93 5.05 8.32
N ASP A 115 18.73 4.20 8.95
CA ASP A 115 19.76 4.57 9.93
C ASP A 115 21.02 5.09 9.22
N ILE A 116 20.85 6.10 8.36
CA ILE A 116 22.00 6.87 7.81
C ILE A 116 21.96 8.34 8.25
N ALA A 117 20.88 8.82 8.91
CA ALA A 117 20.78 10.23 9.28
C ALA A 117 20.60 10.53 10.78
N GLU A 118 20.55 9.53 11.68
CA GLU A 118 20.20 9.78 13.08
C GLU A 118 21.11 9.07 14.07
N ILE A 119 22.42 9.21 13.89
CA ILE A 119 23.41 8.81 14.92
C ILE A 119 23.47 9.82 16.07
N ASN A 120 22.89 11.03 15.97
CA ASN A 120 23.13 12.09 16.96
C ASN A 120 21.92 12.97 17.33
N ASN A 121 20.76 12.43 17.67
CA ASN A 121 19.93 13.14 18.66
C ASN A 121 18.90 12.25 19.37
N ARG A 122 19.21 11.93 20.62
CA ARG A 122 18.22 11.53 21.61
C ARG A 122 17.37 12.76 21.94
N LYS A 123 16.04 12.69 21.72
CA LYS A 123 14.97 13.26 22.59
C LYS A 123 13.65 13.42 21.83
N HIS A 124 12.72 12.47 21.99
CA HIS A 124 11.49 12.64 22.80
C HIS A 124 10.42 11.58 22.43
N PRO A 125 9.74 10.98 23.42
CA PRO A 125 8.55 10.17 23.23
C PRO A 125 7.33 11.08 23.01
N PHE A 126 6.41 10.67 22.12
CA PHE A 126 5.18 11.37 21.69
C PHE A 126 5.34 12.45 20.61
N ASN A 127 5.74 12.01 19.40
CA ASN A 127 5.60 12.81 18.19
C ASN A 127 4.22 12.56 17.52
N VAL A 128 3.16 13.17 18.08
CA VAL A 128 1.77 13.06 17.58
C VAL A 128 1.64 13.58 16.14
N ALA A 129 2.53 14.46 15.69
CA ALA A 129 2.62 14.91 14.29
C ALA A 129 3.04 13.80 13.29
N SER A 130 3.76 12.75 13.73
CA SER A 130 4.22 11.69 12.82
C SER A 130 3.19 10.59 12.54
N LEU A 131 2.18 10.42 13.41
CA LEU A 131 1.11 9.47 13.15
C LEU A 131 0.16 9.98 12.06
N ASP A 132 -0.14 11.28 12.02
CA ASP A 132 -0.91 11.86 10.91
C ASP A 132 -0.13 11.80 9.59
N HIS A 133 1.18 12.09 9.60
CA HIS A 133 2.02 11.89 8.41
C HIS A 133 2.12 10.42 7.96
N LEU A 134 1.92 9.46 8.86
CA LEU A 134 1.89 8.03 8.50
C LEU A 134 0.50 7.60 8.01
N LYS A 135 -0.55 8.14 8.62
CA LYS A 135 -1.95 7.97 8.23
C LYS A 135 -2.19 8.50 6.83
N ASP A 136 -1.64 9.65 6.45
CA ASP A 136 -1.75 10.20 5.09
C ASP A 136 -1.04 9.34 4.05
N LYS A 137 0.13 8.78 4.40
CA LYS A 137 0.87 7.86 3.52
C LYS A 137 0.15 6.53 3.34
N ILE A 138 -0.44 5.99 4.41
CA ILE A 138 -1.22 4.75 4.35
C ILE A 138 -2.55 4.99 3.61
N ALA A 139 -3.25 6.09 3.89
CA ALA A 139 -4.50 6.47 3.21
C ALA A 139 -4.29 6.57 1.70
N ARG A 140 -3.21 7.20 1.25
CA ARG A 140 -2.87 7.29 -0.18
C ARG A 140 -2.68 5.94 -0.86
N VAL A 141 -2.09 4.97 -0.16
CA VAL A 141 -1.90 3.60 -0.69
C VAL A 141 -3.23 2.84 -0.74
N VAL A 142 -4.07 2.97 0.28
CA VAL A 142 -5.41 2.35 0.32
C VAL A 142 -6.31 2.90 -0.79
N ILE A 143 -6.29 4.21 -1.01
CA ILE A 143 -7.03 4.87 -2.09
C ILE A 143 -6.60 4.30 -3.46
N LEU A 144 -5.29 4.20 -3.70
CA LEU A 144 -4.77 3.64 -4.95
C LEU A 144 -5.25 2.20 -5.18
N ALA A 145 -5.26 1.38 -4.13
CA ALA A 145 -5.76 0.01 -4.21
C ALA A 145 -7.26 -0.07 -4.55
N VAL A 146 -8.09 0.78 -3.93
CA VAL A 146 -9.53 0.88 -4.25
C VAL A 146 -9.76 1.32 -5.68
N ILE A 147 -8.98 2.30 -6.17
CA ILE A 147 -9.08 2.77 -7.55
C ILE A 147 -8.73 1.65 -8.54
N ILE A 148 -7.68 0.87 -8.28
CA ILE A 148 -7.27 -0.24 -9.16
C ILE A 148 -8.36 -1.32 -9.22
N GLU A 149 -8.88 -1.76 -8.07
CA GLU A 149 -9.94 -2.77 -8.01
C GLU A 149 -11.23 -2.29 -8.70
N PHE A 150 -11.54 -1.00 -8.57
CA PHE A 150 -12.67 -0.40 -9.26
C PHE A 150 -12.48 -0.39 -10.79
N PHE A 151 -11.30 0.00 -11.29
CA PHE A 151 -11.03 -0.04 -12.73
C PHE A 151 -11.07 -1.46 -13.29
N ARG A 152 -10.58 -2.45 -12.55
CA ARG A 152 -10.71 -3.86 -12.89
C ARG A 152 -12.18 -4.26 -13.06
N ALA A 153 -13.01 -3.95 -12.07
CA ALA A 153 -14.44 -4.25 -12.11
C ALA A 153 -15.14 -3.55 -13.29
N VAL A 154 -14.77 -2.31 -13.60
CA VAL A 154 -15.30 -1.55 -14.74
C VAL A 154 -14.98 -2.20 -16.08
N VAL A 155 -13.76 -2.71 -16.26
CA VAL A 155 -13.32 -3.35 -17.52
C VAL A 155 -14.02 -4.69 -17.77
N ASP A 156 -14.29 -5.45 -16.72
CA ASP A 156 -14.89 -6.79 -16.83
C ASP A 156 -16.40 -6.75 -17.13
N ILE A 157 -17.04 -5.59 -16.97
CA ILE A 157 -18.47 -5.42 -17.24
C ILE A 157 -18.75 -5.55 -18.74
N ARG A 158 -19.46 -6.62 -19.08
CA ARG A 158 -20.10 -6.80 -20.39
C ARG A 158 -21.40 -5.99 -20.39
N PHE A 159 -21.44 -4.91 -21.17
CA PHE A 159 -22.65 -4.08 -21.32
C PHE A 159 -23.76 -4.86 -22.03
N ALA A 160 -24.60 -5.56 -21.26
CA ALA A 160 -25.75 -6.28 -21.78
C ALA A 160 -26.98 -5.38 -21.87
N THR A 161 -27.09 -4.41 -20.96
CA THR A 161 -28.24 -3.49 -20.90
C THR A 161 -27.79 -2.02 -20.76
N PRO A 162 -28.60 -1.05 -21.23
CA PRO A 162 -28.32 0.37 -21.01
C PRO A 162 -28.27 0.77 -19.53
N LEU A 163 -28.91 0.00 -18.65
CA LEU A 163 -28.88 0.20 -17.20
C LEU A 163 -27.48 -0.07 -16.63
N ASP A 164 -26.74 -1.05 -17.17
CA ASP A 164 -25.38 -1.36 -16.72
C ASP A 164 -24.44 -0.18 -16.93
N ALA A 165 -24.62 0.57 -18.02
CA ALA A 165 -23.87 1.79 -18.30
C ALA A 165 -24.19 2.92 -17.30
N ILE A 166 -25.44 3.01 -16.84
CA ILE A 166 -25.86 4.01 -15.84
C ILE A 166 -25.29 3.65 -14.46
N TYR A 167 -25.33 2.37 -14.05
CA TYR A 167 -24.72 1.91 -12.80
C TYR A 167 -23.21 2.11 -12.80
N LEU A 168 -22.54 1.90 -13.94
CA LEU A 168 -21.13 2.21 -14.11
C LEU A 168 -20.86 3.71 -13.90
N ALA A 169 -21.58 4.57 -14.61
CA ALA A 169 -21.41 6.02 -14.51
C ALA A 169 -21.63 6.52 -13.07
N LEU A 170 -22.63 5.97 -12.37
CA LEU A 170 -22.92 6.32 -10.98
C LEU A 170 -21.81 5.86 -10.04
N SER A 171 -21.23 4.69 -10.27
CA SER A 171 -20.13 4.16 -9.47
C SER A 171 -18.84 4.96 -9.67
N VAL A 172 -18.54 5.37 -10.91
CA VAL A 172 -17.41 6.27 -11.21
C VAL A 172 -17.59 7.63 -10.53
N LEU A 173 -18.82 8.17 -10.57
CA LEU A 173 -19.15 9.46 -9.95
C LEU A 173 -19.03 9.37 -8.42
N ALA A 174 -19.49 8.28 -7.81
CA ALA A 174 -19.34 8.04 -6.37
C ALA A 174 -17.87 7.93 -5.95
N LEU A 175 -17.05 7.24 -6.75
CA LEU A 175 -15.60 7.16 -6.51
C LEU A 175 -14.94 8.54 -6.63
N ALA A 176 -15.24 9.30 -7.68
CA ALA A 176 -14.72 10.65 -7.86
C ALA A 176 -15.13 11.57 -6.71
N ALA A 177 -16.38 11.48 -6.23
CA ALA A 177 -16.86 12.21 -5.06
C ALA A 177 -16.10 11.82 -3.78
N ALA A 178 -15.90 10.53 -3.53
CA ALA A 178 -15.13 10.06 -2.38
C ALA A 178 -13.68 10.57 -2.39
N LEU A 179 -13.03 10.56 -3.56
CA LEU A 179 -11.69 11.11 -3.74
C LEU A 179 -11.66 12.62 -3.52
N TYR A 180 -12.65 13.34 -4.05
CA TYR A 180 -12.78 14.77 -3.89
C TYR A 180 -12.95 15.15 -2.41
N PHE A 181 -13.87 14.51 -1.68
CA PHE A 181 -14.05 14.74 -0.25
C PHE A 181 -12.77 14.46 0.54
N MET A 182 -12.05 13.39 0.21
CA MET A 182 -10.80 13.06 0.87
C MET A 182 -9.68 14.07 0.57
N SER A 183 -9.67 14.65 -0.63
CA SER A 183 -8.74 15.72 -1.00
C SER A 183 -9.03 17.05 -0.28
N LEU A 184 -10.29 17.29 0.09
CA LEU A 184 -10.67 18.45 0.90
C LEU A 184 -10.17 18.31 2.34
N GLY A 185 -10.29 17.11 2.93
CA GLY A 185 -9.79 16.87 4.29
C GLY A 185 -8.27 17.02 4.45
N HIS A 186 -7.49 16.92 3.36
CA HIS A 186 -6.04 17.14 3.37
C HIS A 186 -5.65 18.62 3.21
N LYS A 187 -6.59 19.54 2.93
CA LYS A 187 -6.30 20.97 2.71
C LYS A 187 -6.44 21.83 3.97
N ASP A 188 -7.03 21.29 5.03
CA ASP A 188 -7.35 22.03 6.26
C ASP A 188 -6.32 21.80 7.39
N GLU A 189 -5.14 21.24 7.08
CA GLU A 189 -3.98 21.12 7.99
C GLU A 189 -2.73 21.81 7.43
#